data_AF-A0A3S1C502-F1
#
_entry.id   AF-A0A3S1C502-F1
#
_cell.length_a   1.000
_cell.length_b   1.000
_cell.length_c   1.000
_cell.angle_alpha   90.00
_cell.angle_beta   90.00
_cell.angle_gamma   90.00
#
_symmetry.space_group_name_H-M   'P 1'
#
loop_
_entity.id
_entity.type
_entity.pdbx_description
1 polymer ?
#
loop_
_entity_poly.entity_id
_entity_poly.type
_entity_poly.pdbx_seq_one_letter_code
_entity_poly.pdbx_strand_id
1 'polypeptide(L)'
;MTITISQDKLDFKPSPRLFEELKILEKLAKNIIVGNKTIENLRYTAILIKGMPLSSQKFTVSNSDVLFLLPPEYPQLPPIGCYLNYPWNTTGEGDHHFTRQSYYGAPFLSDEGWYWYCVGLGGGFNREVWLNSWKPSQKVDKGHNLATLFVTARHAINSDD
;
A
#
# COMPACT_ATOMS: atom_id res chain seq x y z
N MET A 1 5.64 1.75 -17.15
CA MET A 1 5.20 0.37 -17.47
C MET A 1 4.18 -0.04 -16.42
N THR A 2 3.18 -0.85 -16.74
CA THR A 2 2.21 -1.33 -15.75
C THR A 2 2.84 -2.46 -14.95
N ILE A 3 2.78 -2.42 -13.61
CA ILE A 3 3.15 -3.60 -12.80
C ILE A 3 2.31 -4.78 -13.29
N THR A 4 2.98 -5.86 -13.68
CA THR A 4 2.30 -7.11 -14.02
C THR A 4 1.93 -7.81 -12.72
N ILE A 5 0.65 -7.70 -12.35
CA ILE A 5 0.06 -8.51 -11.29
C ILE A 5 -0.41 -9.79 -11.96
N SER A 6 0.20 -10.93 -11.64
CA SER A 6 -0.34 -12.21 -12.09
C SER A 6 -1.67 -12.43 -11.37
N GLN A 7 -2.75 -12.30 -12.13
CA GLN A 7 -4.13 -12.61 -11.72
C GLN A 7 -4.49 -14.07 -12.01
N ASP A 8 -3.53 -14.93 -12.38
CA ASP A 8 -3.82 -16.30 -12.79
C ASP A 8 -4.68 -16.98 -11.73
N LYS A 9 -5.94 -17.24 -12.10
CA LYS A 9 -6.98 -17.79 -11.22
C LYS A 9 -6.61 -19.17 -10.67
N LEU A 10 -5.60 -19.83 -11.26
CA LEU A 10 -5.06 -21.11 -10.81
C LEU A 10 -3.99 -20.96 -9.72
N ASP A 11 -3.20 -19.87 -9.73
CA ASP A 11 -2.00 -19.73 -8.90
C ASP A 11 -2.12 -18.70 -7.76
N PHE A 12 -3.16 -17.88 -7.75
CA PHE A 12 -3.45 -16.98 -6.64
C PHE A 12 -4.72 -17.38 -5.90
N LYS A 13 -4.55 -17.91 -4.69
CA LYS A 13 -5.62 -18.14 -3.73
C LYS A 13 -5.37 -17.26 -2.51
N PRO A 14 -6.19 -16.23 -2.26
CA PRO A 14 -6.10 -15.45 -1.03
C PRO A 14 -6.19 -16.36 0.19
N SER A 15 -5.44 -16.06 1.24
CA SER A 15 -5.67 -16.71 2.54
C SER A 15 -7.10 -16.40 3.03
N PRO A 16 -7.71 -17.25 3.87
CA PRO A 16 -9.04 -16.96 4.44
C PRO A 16 -9.10 -15.59 5.11
N ARG A 17 -8.00 -15.21 5.78
CA ARG A 17 -7.83 -13.90 6.38
C ARG A 17 -7.91 -12.78 5.35
N LEU A 18 -7.08 -12.86 4.30
CA LEU A 18 -7.03 -11.85 3.25
C LEU A 18 -8.37 -11.72 2.53
N PHE A 19 -9.05 -12.82 2.29
CA PHE A 19 -10.38 -12.82 1.66
C PHE A 19 -11.41 -12.01 2.47
N GLU A 20 -11.44 -12.17 3.79
CA GLU A 20 -12.33 -11.37 4.64
C GLU A 20 -11.90 -9.90 4.70
N GLU A 21 -10.60 -9.60 4.74
CA GLU A 21 -10.13 -8.21 4.70
C GLU A 21 -10.47 -7.50 3.38
N LEU A 22 -10.42 -8.21 2.25
CA LEU A 22 -10.82 -7.68 0.95
C LEU A 22 -12.30 -7.26 0.94
N LYS A 23 -13.20 -8.07 1.52
CA LYS A 23 -14.62 -7.68 1.67
C LYS A 23 -14.81 -6.41 2.50
N ILE A 24 -13.93 -6.16 3.47
CA ILE A 24 -13.97 -4.92 4.26
C ILE A 24 -13.45 -3.76 3.40
N LEU A 25 -12.33 -3.96 2.70
CA LEU A 25 -11.72 -2.96 1.83
C LEU A 25 -12.64 -2.54 0.67
N GLU A 26 -13.40 -3.46 0.09
CA GLU A 26 -14.39 -3.21 -0.97
C GLU A 26 -15.49 -2.21 -0.56
N LYS A 27 -15.71 -2.01 0.74
CA LYS A 27 -16.63 -0.98 1.25
C LYS A 27 -16.04 0.43 1.18
N LEU A 28 -14.72 0.55 1.04
CA LEU A 28 -13.96 1.79 1.14
C LEU A 28 -13.30 2.20 -0.18
N ALA A 29 -12.93 1.21 -1.00
CA ALA A 29 -12.26 1.40 -2.27
C ALA A 29 -13.00 0.66 -3.39
N LYS A 30 -12.98 1.24 -4.59
CA LYS A 30 -13.52 0.62 -5.81
C LYS A 30 -12.35 0.08 -6.64
N ASN A 31 -12.63 -0.88 -7.53
CA ASN A 31 -11.67 -1.40 -8.52
C ASN A 31 -10.37 -1.94 -7.88
N ILE A 32 -10.53 -2.94 -7.01
CA ILE A 32 -9.42 -3.62 -6.35
C ILE A 32 -8.97 -4.78 -7.24
N ILE A 33 -7.68 -4.85 -7.50
CA ILE A 33 -6.99 -5.94 -8.19
C ILE A 33 -6.05 -6.61 -7.19
N VAL A 34 -6.09 -7.94 -7.13
CA VAL A 34 -5.23 -8.72 -6.26
C VAL A 34 -4.50 -9.78 -7.06
N GLY A 35 -3.23 -10.01 -6.71
CA GLY A 35 -2.47 -11.12 -7.24
C GLY A 35 -1.09 -11.20 -6.59
N ASN A 36 -0.15 -11.85 -7.28
CA ASN A 36 1.22 -11.98 -6.79
C ASN A 36 2.16 -11.04 -7.55
N LYS A 37 3.19 -10.55 -6.85
CA LYS A 37 4.37 -9.92 -7.46
C LYS A 37 5.62 -10.48 -6.79
N THR A 38 6.55 -11.00 -7.59
CA THR A 38 7.85 -11.44 -7.11
C THR A 38 8.86 -10.33 -7.32
N ILE A 39 9.60 -9.97 -6.28
CA ILE A 39 10.67 -8.96 -6.33
C ILE A 39 11.86 -9.52 -5.55
N GLU A 40 13.05 -9.54 -6.18
CA GLU A 40 14.29 -10.02 -5.53
C GLU A 40 14.15 -11.37 -4.81
N ASN A 41 13.42 -12.32 -5.42
CA ASN A 41 13.08 -13.65 -4.90
C ASN A 41 12.05 -13.72 -3.76
N LEU A 42 11.50 -12.59 -3.31
CA LEU A 42 10.40 -12.56 -2.36
C LEU A 42 9.06 -12.43 -3.10
N ARG A 43 8.11 -13.31 -2.78
CA ARG A 43 6.76 -13.30 -3.37
C ARG A 43 5.81 -12.51 -2.46
N TYR A 44 5.38 -11.35 -2.93
CA TYR A 44 4.40 -10.52 -2.26
C TYR A 44 2.99 -10.80 -2.76
N THR A 45 2.01 -10.65 -1.88
CA THR A 45 0.64 -10.42 -2.34
C THR A 45 0.47 -8.93 -2.67
N ALA A 46 0.18 -8.64 -3.94
CA ALA A 46 -0.04 -7.29 -4.43
C ALA A 46 -1.52 -6.92 -4.33
N ILE A 47 -1.82 -5.80 -3.66
CA ILE A 47 -3.16 -5.21 -3.58
C ILE A 47 -3.12 -3.87 -4.31
N LEU A 48 -3.72 -3.84 -5.49
CA LEU A 48 -3.78 -2.67 -6.36
C LEU A 48 -5.17 -2.05 -6.31
N ILE A 49 -5.24 -0.77 -5.97
CA ILE A 49 -6.47 0.01 -5.91
C ILE A 49 -6.40 1.05 -7.02
N LYS A 50 -7.33 0.99 -7.98
CA LYS A 50 -7.31 1.86 -9.16
C LYS A 50 -8.01 3.18 -8.90
N GLY A 51 -7.40 4.28 -9.37
CA GLY A 51 -8.04 5.60 -9.40
C GLY A 51 -8.42 6.16 -8.03
N MET A 52 -7.56 6.00 -7.02
CA MET A 52 -7.75 6.65 -5.73
C MET A 52 -7.68 8.19 -5.93
N PRO A 53 -8.67 8.95 -5.42
CA PRO A 53 -8.61 10.41 -5.45
C PRO A 53 -7.37 10.96 -4.73
N LEU A 54 -6.80 12.02 -5.30
CA LEU A 54 -5.67 12.75 -4.76
C LEU A 54 -6.06 14.20 -4.45
N SER A 55 -5.48 14.77 -3.39
CA SER A 55 -5.69 16.15 -3.00
C SER A 55 -5.05 17.08 -4.03
N SER A 56 -5.84 18.01 -4.56
CA SER A 56 -5.35 19.05 -5.46
C SER A 56 -4.38 20.03 -4.79
N GLN A 57 -4.28 19.99 -3.45
CA GLN A 57 -3.31 20.79 -2.70
C GLN A 57 -1.90 20.22 -2.76
N LYS A 58 -1.77 18.91 -3.02
CA LYS A 58 -0.50 18.16 -2.97
C LYS A 58 -0.08 17.60 -4.33
N PHE A 59 -1.06 17.29 -5.19
CA PHE A 59 -0.85 16.64 -6.48
C PHE A 59 -1.50 17.43 -7.62
N THR A 60 -0.83 17.46 -8.77
CA THR A 60 -1.37 18.11 -9.98
C THR A 60 -2.41 17.28 -10.72
N VAL A 61 -2.59 16.02 -10.35
CA VAL A 61 -3.63 15.13 -10.92
C VAL A 61 -4.68 14.82 -9.87
N SER A 62 -5.90 14.52 -10.32
CA SER A 62 -7.04 14.28 -9.43
C SER A 62 -7.11 12.85 -8.87
N ASN A 63 -6.36 11.91 -9.43
CA ASN A 63 -6.34 10.52 -8.99
C ASN A 63 -5.05 9.80 -9.39
N SER A 64 -4.71 8.74 -8.66
CA SER A 64 -3.63 7.81 -8.98
C SER A 64 -3.94 6.42 -8.46
N ASP A 65 -3.27 5.41 -8.99
CA ASP A 65 -3.36 4.04 -8.48
C ASP A 65 -2.49 3.88 -7.23
N VAL A 66 -3.00 3.12 -6.25
CA VAL A 66 -2.29 2.77 -5.02
C VAL A 66 -1.96 1.29 -5.02
N LEU A 67 -0.74 0.94 -4.63
CA LEU A 67 -0.30 -0.43 -4.46
C LEU A 67 0.19 -0.67 -3.02
N PHE A 68 -0.29 -1.76 -2.43
CA PHE A 68 0.31 -2.37 -1.25
C PHE A 68 0.98 -3.68 -1.63
N LEU A 69 2.17 -3.92 -1.09
CA LEU A 69 2.88 -5.18 -1.20
C LEU A 69 2.90 -5.87 0.17
N LEU A 70 2.05 -6.87 0.34
CA LEU A 70 1.97 -7.64 1.58
C LEU A 70 3.08 -8.69 1.59
N PRO A 71 3.91 -8.75 2.63
CA PRO A 71 4.92 -9.79 2.76
C PRO A 71 4.26 -11.16 2.99
N PRO A 72 4.98 -12.28 2.76
CA PRO A 72 4.47 -13.62 3.04
C PRO A 72 3.95 -13.82 4.47
N GLU A 73 4.54 -13.12 5.43
CA GLU A 73 4.20 -13.17 6.85
C GLU A 73 3.01 -12.27 7.21
N TYR A 74 2.29 -11.71 6.23
CA TYR A 74 1.07 -10.95 6.53
C TYR A 74 -0.02 -11.87 7.13
N PRO A 75 -0.73 -11.46 8.20
CA PRO A 75 -0.72 -10.14 8.82
C PRO A 75 0.26 -9.99 9.99
N GLN A 76 1.10 -10.97 10.32
CA GLN A 76 2.08 -10.82 11.42
C GLN A 76 3.05 -9.67 11.16
N LEU A 77 3.46 -9.49 9.89
CA LEU A 77 4.18 -8.30 9.44
C LEU A 77 3.29 -7.36 8.61
N PRO A 78 3.37 -6.04 8.80
CA PRO A 78 2.68 -5.09 7.95
C PRO A 78 3.35 -5.00 6.56
N PRO A 79 2.64 -4.51 5.53
CA PRO A 79 3.29 -4.01 4.33
C PRO A 79 4.18 -2.81 4.63
N ILE A 80 5.33 -2.74 3.97
CA ILE A 80 6.32 -1.67 4.14
C ILE A 80 5.89 -0.45 3.30
N GLY A 81 4.94 0.33 3.82
CA GLY A 81 4.40 1.53 3.17
C GLY A 81 3.42 1.25 2.03
N CYS A 82 3.18 2.25 1.19
CA CYS A 82 2.38 2.13 -0.04
C CYS A 82 3.12 2.76 -1.23
N TYR A 83 2.68 2.43 -2.44
CA TYR A 83 3.23 2.99 -3.67
C TYR A 83 2.15 3.72 -4.44
N LEU A 84 2.50 4.85 -5.04
CA LEU A 84 1.66 5.57 -5.98
C LEU A 84 2.21 5.41 -7.39
N ASN A 85 1.31 5.16 -8.34
CA ASN A 85 1.65 5.24 -9.76
C ASN A 85 1.65 6.70 -10.21
N TYR A 86 2.66 7.44 -9.77
CA TYR A 86 2.70 8.89 -9.98
C TYR A 86 4.11 9.41 -10.22
N PRO A 87 4.44 9.93 -11.41
CA PRO A 87 5.81 10.29 -11.81
C PRO A 87 6.35 11.58 -11.19
N TRP A 88 5.95 11.91 -9.95
CA TRP A 88 6.52 13.03 -9.20
C TRP A 88 6.13 14.42 -9.66
N ASN A 89 4.84 14.66 -9.88
CA ASN A 89 4.35 16.00 -10.19
C ASN A 89 3.56 16.60 -9.00
N THR A 90 4.27 17.11 -8.01
CA THR A 90 3.64 17.70 -6.83
C THR A 90 3.41 19.20 -7.00
N THR A 91 2.47 19.78 -6.26
CA THR A 91 2.30 21.22 -6.13
C THR A 91 3.31 21.79 -5.12
N GLY A 92 3.95 22.93 -5.42
CA GLY A 92 4.88 23.60 -4.48
C GLY A 92 6.20 22.84 -4.24
N GLU A 93 6.72 22.86 -3.00
CA GLU A 93 7.99 22.21 -2.61
C GLU A 93 7.94 20.66 -2.62
N GLY A 94 6.77 20.10 -2.90
CA GLY A 94 6.52 18.67 -3.01
C GLY A 94 6.27 17.97 -1.69
N ASP A 95 5.50 16.88 -1.74
CA ASP A 95 5.16 16.09 -0.58
C ASP A 95 6.39 15.35 -0.04
N HIS A 96 6.81 15.69 1.18
CA HIS A 96 7.99 15.12 1.83
C HIS A 96 7.87 13.62 2.13
N HIS A 97 6.67 13.05 2.11
CA HIS A 97 6.48 11.60 2.22
C HIS A 97 6.72 10.89 0.89
N PHE A 98 6.63 11.62 -0.21
CA PHE A 98 6.99 11.07 -1.50
C PHE A 98 8.51 11.03 -1.58
N THR A 99 9.05 9.82 -1.71
CA THR A 99 10.51 9.59 -1.72
C THR A 99 10.92 8.85 -2.99
N ARG A 100 12.00 9.33 -3.65
CA ARG A 100 12.57 8.65 -4.84
C ARG A 100 13.29 7.36 -4.46
N GLN A 101 13.42 7.14 -3.15
CA GLN A 101 14.03 6.00 -2.55
C GLN A 101 13.05 5.31 -1.64
N SER A 102 12.93 3.99 -1.76
CA SER A 102 12.21 3.19 -0.78
C SER A 102 13.09 3.02 0.46
N TYR A 103 12.50 3.13 1.65
CA TYR A 103 13.21 2.95 2.92
C TYR A 103 12.77 1.65 3.62
N TYR A 104 13.52 1.22 4.65
CA TYR A 104 13.16 0.10 5.53
C TYR A 104 13.04 -1.27 4.83
N GLY A 105 13.72 -1.45 3.71
CA GLY A 105 13.67 -2.69 2.92
C GLY A 105 12.43 -2.80 2.01
N ALA A 106 11.70 -1.70 1.82
CA ALA A 106 10.69 -1.65 0.77
C ALA A 106 11.35 -1.78 -0.62
N PRO A 107 10.79 -2.59 -1.53
CA PRO A 107 11.28 -2.68 -2.90
C PRO A 107 11.34 -1.35 -3.64
N PHE A 108 12.33 -1.18 -4.51
CA PHE A 108 12.39 -0.06 -5.45
C PHE A 108 11.63 -0.39 -6.73
N LEU A 109 10.60 0.38 -7.05
CA LEU A 109 9.72 0.15 -8.20
C LEU A 109 9.62 1.35 -9.14
N SER A 110 10.56 2.32 -9.02
CA SER A 110 10.55 3.57 -9.79
C SER A 110 10.65 3.32 -11.30
N ASP A 111 11.38 2.28 -11.71
CA ASP A 111 11.52 1.90 -13.12
C ASP A 111 10.20 1.37 -13.70
N GLU A 112 9.30 0.91 -12.83
CA GLU A 112 7.93 0.52 -13.18
C GLU A 112 6.95 1.71 -13.03
N GLY A 113 7.43 2.90 -12.70
CA GLY A 113 6.60 4.09 -12.48
C GLY A 113 5.85 4.09 -11.14
N TRP A 114 6.32 3.29 -10.18
CA TRP A 114 5.76 3.21 -8.83
C TRP A 114 6.72 3.79 -7.83
N TYR A 115 6.24 4.76 -7.06
CA TYR A 115 7.05 5.53 -6.15
C TYR A 115 6.56 5.30 -4.73
N TRP A 116 7.50 5.03 -3.84
CA TRP A 116 7.20 4.75 -2.46
C TRP A 116 6.70 6.03 -1.77
N TYR A 117 5.52 5.93 -1.17
CA TYR A 117 4.96 6.97 -0.34
C TYR A 117 5.10 6.52 1.12
N CYS A 118 5.90 7.27 1.85
CA CYS A 118 6.27 7.03 3.23
C CYS A 118 5.07 7.31 4.15
N VAL A 119 4.14 6.36 4.26
CA VAL A 119 3.07 6.43 5.25
C VAL A 119 3.57 5.77 6.54
N GLY A 120 3.59 6.53 7.64
CA GLY A 120 3.68 5.96 8.98
C GLY A 120 2.43 5.13 9.25
N LEU A 121 2.41 3.86 8.86
CA LEU A 121 1.29 2.92 9.04
C LEU A 121 1.16 2.46 10.50
N GLY A 122 1.26 3.41 11.44
CA GLY A 122 0.95 3.25 12.86
C GLY A 122 2.04 3.71 13.86
N GLY A 123 3.28 3.95 13.46
CA GLY A 123 4.34 4.32 14.42
C GLY A 123 5.53 4.99 13.74
N GLY A 124 6.20 5.89 14.46
CA GLY A 124 7.43 6.53 14.01
C GLY A 124 8.46 5.49 13.55
N PHE A 125 9.29 5.88 12.59
CA PHE A 125 10.21 4.99 11.90
C PHE A 125 11.40 4.55 12.77
N ASN A 126 11.13 3.65 13.68
CA ASN A 126 12.11 2.82 14.37
C ASN A 126 11.65 1.37 14.17
N ARG A 127 12.56 0.47 13.74
CA ARG A 127 12.28 -0.95 13.51
C ARG A 127 11.64 -1.62 14.74
N GLU A 128 11.96 -1.13 15.94
CA GLU A 128 11.34 -1.55 17.19
C GLU A 128 9.93 -0.97 17.39
N VAL A 129 9.67 0.28 16.98
CA VAL A 129 8.39 0.99 17.19
C VAL A 129 7.34 0.64 16.11
N TRP A 130 7.76 0.42 14.86
CA TRP A 130 6.85 0.08 13.75
C TRP A 130 6.18 -1.27 13.95
N LEU A 131 6.93 -2.27 14.42
CA LEU A 131 6.39 -3.57 14.86
C LEU A 131 5.47 -3.42 16.08
N ASN A 132 5.72 -2.44 16.95
CA ASN A 132 4.89 -2.21 18.15
C ASN A 132 3.54 -1.53 17.85
N SER A 133 3.42 -0.84 16.72
CA SER A 133 2.20 -0.14 16.35
C SER A 133 1.25 -0.96 15.50
N TRP A 134 1.76 -1.86 14.66
CA TRP A 134 0.91 -2.77 13.91
C TRP A 134 0.33 -3.84 14.82
N LYS A 135 -0.98 -3.78 15.04
CA LYS A 135 -1.70 -4.65 16.00
C LYS A 135 -2.80 -5.43 15.28
N PRO A 136 -2.45 -6.44 14.47
CA PRO A 136 -3.44 -7.33 13.87
C PRO A 136 -4.08 -8.17 14.99
N SER A 137 -5.38 -8.41 14.89
CA SER A 137 -6.10 -9.31 15.81
C SER A 137 -6.43 -10.62 15.10
N GLN A 138 -6.72 -11.69 15.84
CA GLN A 138 -7.26 -12.93 15.24
C GLN A 138 -8.63 -12.68 14.58
N LYS A 139 -9.42 -11.75 15.12
CA LYS A 139 -10.67 -11.29 14.50
C LYS A 139 -10.36 -10.22 13.47
N VAL A 140 -10.73 -10.48 12.22
CA VAL A 140 -10.38 -9.66 11.05
C VAL A 140 -10.81 -8.20 11.19
N ASP A 141 -11.91 -7.95 11.88
CA ASP A 141 -12.54 -6.65 12.11
C ASP A 141 -12.11 -5.97 13.43
N LYS A 142 -11.31 -6.63 14.28
CA LYS A 142 -10.93 -6.12 15.62
C LYS A 142 -9.44 -5.86 15.80
N GLY A 143 -8.75 -5.47 14.74
CA GLY A 143 -7.34 -5.07 14.75
C GLY A 143 -6.95 -4.44 13.41
N HIS A 144 -5.67 -4.12 13.24
CA HIS A 144 -5.21 -3.58 11.97
C HIS A 144 -5.32 -4.61 10.84
N ASN A 145 -5.75 -4.14 9.68
CA ASN A 145 -6.04 -4.93 8.48
C ASN A 145 -5.86 -4.07 7.22
N LEU A 146 -6.13 -4.63 6.03
CA LEU A 146 -6.08 -3.90 4.76
C LEU A 146 -6.93 -2.62 4.72
N ALA A 147 -8.11 -2.63 5.34
CA ALA A 147 -8.95 -1.44 5.38
C ALA A 147 -8.31 -0.33 6.22
N THR A 148 -7.70 -0.67 7.36
CA THR A 148 -6.90 0.27 8.16
C THR A 148 -5.76 0.84 7.32
N LEU A 149 -4.99 -0.03 6.64
CA LEU A 149 -3.87 0.38 5.78
C LEU A 149 -4.32 1.38 4.70
N PHE A 150 -5.41 1.07 4.01
CA PHE A 150 -5.95 1.95 2.97
C PHE A 150 -6.44 3.28 3.53
N VAL A 151 -7.16 3.30 4.64
CA VAL A 151 -7.65 4.55 5.25
C VAL A 151 -6.48 5.42 5.71
N THR A 152 -5.47 4.84 6.36
CA THR A 152 -4.28 5.58 6.80
C THR A 152 -3.51 6.13 5.62
N ALA A 153 -3.27 5.32 4.57
CA ALA A 153 -2.59 5.80 3.37
C ALA A 153 -3.38 6.90 2.66
N ARG A 154 -4.68 6.70 2.46
CA ARG A 154 -5.57 7.70 1.84
C ARG A 154 -5.56 9.01 2.63
N HIS A 155 -5.60 8.95 3.96
CA HIS A 155 -5.53 10.13 4.81
C HIS A 155 -4.17 10.83 4.66
N ALA A 156 -3.06 10.13 4.87
CA ALA A 156 -1.72 10.72 4.75
C ALA A 156 -1.48 11.35 3.36
N ILE A 157 -1.98 10.73 2.30
CA ILE A 157 -1.87 11.23 0.94
C ILE A 157 -2.72 12.49 0.73
N ASN A 158 -3.93 12.55 1.29
CA ASN A 158 -4.88 13.62 1.00
C ASN A 158 -4.95 14.73 2.05
N SER A 159 -4.28 14.57 3.18
CA SER A 159 -4.25 15.55 4.27
C SER A 159 -2.87 16.23 4.33
N ASP A 160 -2.87 17.46 4.85
CA ASP A 160 -1.69 18.32 5.02
C ASP A 160 -1.03 18.18 6.41
N ASP A 161 -1.54 17.26 7.25
CA ASP A 161 -1.06 17.00 8.61
C ASP A 161 0.33 16.35 8.64
#